data_AF-A0A832R8N6-F1
#
_entry.id   AF-A0A832R8N6-F1
#
_cell.length_a   1.000
_cell.length_b   1.000
_cell.length_c   1.000
_cell.angle_alpha   90.00
_cell.angle_beta   90.00
_cell.angle_gamma   90.00
#
_symmetry.space_group_name_H-M   'P 1'
#
loop_
_entity.id
_entity.type
_entity.pdbx_description
1 polymer ?
#
loop_
_entity_poly.entity_id
_entity_poly.type
_entity_poly.pdbx_seq_one_letter_code
_entity_poly.pdbx_strand_id
1 'polypeptide(L)'
;MSTTSAIRIIQLNDRSGISTQPLPGSEKIHVEGSRADIQVPFRRIHLTATPNADPALPGTPNEPVVVYDTSGPYTDPTALIDIERGLLP
;
A
#
# COMPACT_ATOMS: atom_id res chain seq x y z
N MET A 1 10.52 -41.03 -16.72
CA MET A 1 11.36 -39.90 -16.28
C MET A 1 10.46 -38.70 -16.10
N SER A 2 10.09 -38.42 -14.86
CA SER A 2 9.15 -37.36 -14.49
C SER A 2 9.82 -36.01 -14.68
N THR A 3 9.37 -35.22 -15.67
CA THR A 3 9.77 -33.82 -15.78
C THR A 3 8.91 -33.01 -14.83
N THR A 4 9.47 -32.71 -13.66
CA THR A 4 8.96 -31.67 -12.75
C THR A 4 8.81 -30.39 -13.56
N SER A 5 7.56 -30.04 -13.90
CA SER A 5 7.24 -28.72 -14.43
C SER A 5 7.59 -27.73 -13.33
N ALA A 6 8.69 -27.00 -13.49
CA ALA A 6 9.05 -25.91 -12.61
C ALA A 6 7.84 -24.97 -12.56
N ILE A 7 7.32 -24.73 -11.35
CA ILE A 7 6.30 -23.73 -11.08
C ILE A 7 6.81 -22.43 -11.70
N ARG A 8 6.17 -21.98 -12.79
CA ARG A 8 6.47 -20.68 -13.38
C ARG A 8 5.85 -19.64 -12.47
N ILE A 9 6.51 -19.33 -11.35
CA ILE A 9 6.17 -18.13 -10.59
C ILE A 9 6.44 -16.96 -11.54
N ILE A 10 5.39 -16.43 -12.13
CA ILE A 10 5.46 -15.22 -12.93
C ILE A 10 5.95 -14.13 -11.98
N GLN A 11 7.18 -13.66 -12.21
CA GLN A 11 7.68 -12.50 -11.48
C GLN A 11 6.77 -11.33 -11.85
N LEU A 12 6.13 -10.69 -10.86
CA LEU A 12 5.20 -9.59 -11.10
C LEU A 12 5.86 -8.41 -11.83
N ASN A 13 7.18 -8.25 -11.63
CA ASN A 13 7.98 -7.26 -12.34
C ASN A 13 7.99 -7.47 -13.87
N ASP A 14 7.74 -8.70 -14.34
CA ASP A 14 7.70 -9.05 -15.77
C ASP A 14 6.29 -8.91 -16.37
N ARG A 15 5.28 -8.54 -15.57
CA ARG A 15 3.89 -8.32 -16.00
C ARG A 15 3.59 -6.82 -16.07
N SER A 16 3.78 -6.23 -17.25
CA SER A 16 3.34 -4.85 -17.50
C SER A 16 1.84 -4.70 -17.20
N GLY A 17 1.48 -3.72 -16.36
CA GLY A 17 0.08 -3.35 -16.08
C GLY A 17 -0.42 -3.70 -14.67
N ILE A 18 0.34 -4.43 -13.86
CA ILE A 18 0.04 -4.65 -12.44
C ILE A 18 0.90 -3.71 -11.60
N SER A 19 0.26 -2.89 -10.77
CA SER A 19 0.96 -1.99 -9.84
C SER A 19 0.90 -2.56 -8.44
N THR A 20 2.07 -2.82 -7.84
CA THR A 20 2.18 -3.36 -6.47
C THR A 20 2.99 -2.49 -5.52
N GLN A 21 3.37 -1.29 -5.95
CA GLN A 21 4.12 -0.37 -5.11
C GLN A 21 3.18 0.41 -4.20
N PRO A 22 3.62 0.80 -2.99
CA PRO A 22 2.90 1.75 -2.17
C PRO A 22 2.54 3.01 -2.95
N LEU A 23 1.36 3.56 -2.70
CA LEU A 23 0.92 4.80 -3.35
C LEU A 23 1.78 5.97 -2.83
N PRO A 24 2.48 6.71 -3.71
CA PRO A 24 3.45 7.72 -3.30
C PRO A 24 2.90 8.75 -2.32
N GLY A 25 3.70 9.14 -1.32
CA GLY A 25 3.32 10.11 -0.29
C GLY A 25 2.30 9.59 0.72
N SER A 26 1.95 8.31 0.66
CA SER A 26 1.01 7.69 1.59
C SER A 26 1.50 6.34 2.10
N GLU A 27 0.97 5.95 3.25
CA GLU A 27 1.16 4.61 3.81
C GLU A 27 -0.20 3.92 3.98
N LYS A 28 -0.23 2.61 3.79
CA LYS A 28 -1.40 1.81 4.12
C LYS A 28 -1.50 1.68 5.64
N ILE A 29 -2.69 1.91 6.17
CA ILE A 29 -2.99 1.72 7.59
C ILE A 29 -4.26 0.87 7.71
N HIS A 30 -4.40 0.21 8.86
CA HIS A 30 -5.60 -0.51 9.20
C HIS A 30 -6.21 0.08 10.47
N VAL A 31 -7.53 0.21 10.48
CA VAL A 31 -8.30 0.60 11.65
C VAL A 31 -9.12 -0.61 12.09
N GLU A 32 -9.03 -0.95 13.38
CA GLU A 32 -9.85 -2.01 13.94
C GLU A 32 -11.33 -1.69 13.78
N GLY A 33 -12.10 -2.67 13.28
CA GLY A 33 -13.54 -2.56 13.10
C GLY A 33 -14.31 -2.86 14.38
N SER A 34 -15.54 -3.36 14.23
CA SER A 34 -16.38 -3.77 15.36
C SER A 34 -15.88 -5.02 16.10
N ARG A 35 -14.86 -5.69 15.56
CA ARG A 35 -14.21 -6.88 16.14
C ARG A 35 -12.71 -6.78 15.91
N ALA A 36 -11.92 -7.36 16.81
CA ALA A 36 -10.46 -7.31 16.77
C ALA A 36 -9.85 -7.95 15.49
N ASP A 37 -10.54 -8.92 14.90
CA ASP A 37 -10.12 -9.57 13.65
C ASP A 37 -10.39 -8.72 12.40
N ILE A 38 -11.24 -7.69 12.51
CA ILE A 38 -11.59 -6.82 11.38
C ILE A 38 -10.58 -5.67 11.32
N GLN A 39 -9.80 -5.65 10.25
CA GLN A 39 -8.81 -4.60 9.97
C GLN A 39 -9.24 -3.85 8.70
N VAL A 40 -9.89 -2.69 8.86
CA VAL A 40 -10.44 -1.92 7.74
C VAL A 40 -9.32 -1.10 7.08
N PRO A 41 -9.07 -1.27 5.77
CA PRO A 41 -7.96 -0.62 5.09
C PRO A 41 -8.26 0.86 4.79
N PHE A 42 -7.30 1.71 5.13
CA PHE A 42 -7.23 3.11 4.73
C PHE A 42 -5.82 3.41 4.24
N ARG A 43 -5.65 4.57 3.61
CA ARG A 43 -4.33 5.16 3.38
C ARG A 43 -4.21 6.48 4.13
N ARG A 44 -3.05 6.68 4.75
CA ARG A 44 -2.66 7.92 5.43
C ARG A 44 -1.73 8.71 4.51
N ILE A 45 -2.19 9.86 4.04
CA ILE A 45 -1.46 10.73 3.12
C ILE A 45 -0.72 11.78 3.95
N HIS A 46 0.61 11.81 3.84
CA HIS A 46 1.43 12.81 4.51
C HIS A 46 1.43 14.11 3.71
N LEU A 47 1.09 15.20 4.38
CA LEU A 47 1.06 16.53 3.77
C LEU A 47 2.37 17.27 4.06
N THR A 48 2.83 18.04 3.08
CA THR A 48 3.91 19.00 3.30
C THR A 48 3.46 20.10 4.25
N ALA A 49 4.39 20.70 5.01
CA ALA A 49 4.07 21.84 5.86
C ALA A 49 3.52 23.02 5.06
N THR A 50 2.59 23.78 5.64
CA THR A 50 2.09 25.04 5.08
C THR A 50 3.21 26.07 5.12
N PRO A 51 3.61 26.67 3.98
CA PRO A 51 4.70 27.64 3.96
C PRO A 51 4.40 28.87 4.83
N ASN A 52 5.43 29.43 5.45
CA ASN A 52 5.34 30.72 6.12
C ASN A 52 5.40 31.85 5.08
N ALA A 53 4.81 33.01 5.39
CA ALA A 53 4.93 34.21 4.56
C ALA A 53 6.40 34.68 4.44
N ASP A 54 7.21 34.46 5.48
CA ASP A 54 8.67 34.59 5.43
C ASP A 54 9.30 33.21 5.15
N PRO A 55 9.91 32.99 3.97
CA PRO A 55 10.56 31.71 3.63
C PRO A 55 11.74 31.32 4.53
N ALA A 56 12.27 32.24 5.33
CA ALA A 56 13.34 31.95 6.29
C ALA A 56 12.81 31.28 7.58
N LEU A 57 11.50 31.32 7.81
CA LEU A 57 10.85 30.69 8.97
C LEU A 57 10.29 29.30 8.62
N PRO A 58 10.26 28.36 9.59
CA PRO A 58 9.68 27.05 9.35
C PRO A 58 8.18 27.16 9.02
N GLY A 59 7.73 26.29 8.12
CA GLY A 59 6.31 26.12 7.81
C GLY A 59 5.55 25.45 8.96
N THR A 60 4.23 25.56 8.95
CA THR A 60 3.35 24.91 9.92
C THR A 60 3.08 23.46 9.49
N PRO A 61 3.40 22.44 10.33
CA PRO A 61 3.09 21.06 10.02
C PRO A 61 1.59 20.85 9.79
N ASN A 62 1.24 19.99 8.85
CA ASN A 62 -0.14 19.59 8.58
C ASN A 62 -0.36 18.15 9.05
N GLU A 63 -1.49 17.91 9.71
CA GLU A 63 -1.90 16.54 10.03
C GLU A 63 -2.16 15.75 8.75
N PRO A 64 -1.88 14.43 8.76
CA PRO A 64 -2.10 13.60 7.60
C PRO A 64 -3.58 13.42 7.32
N VAL A 65 -3.92 13.24 6.03
CA VAL A 65 -5.30 12.98 5.60
C VAL A 65 -5.52 11.48 5.46
N VAL A 66 -6.52 10.95 6.15
CA VAL A 66 -6.91 9.54 6.07
C VAL A 66 -8.07 9.39 5.10
N VAL A 67 -7.90 8.53 4.10
CA VAL A 67 -8.96 8.22 3.11
C VAL A 67 -9.10 6.73 2.92
N TYR A 68 -10.31 6.32 2.51
CA TYR A 68 -10.61 4.93 2.19
C TYR A 68 -9.67 4.39 1.10
N ASP A 69 -9.19 3.16 1.26
CA ASP A 69 -8.23 2.56 0.34
C ASP A 69 -8.73 1.22 -0.22
N THR A 70 -9.14 1.25 -1.48
CA THR A 70 -9.64 0.08 -2.23
C THR A 70 -8.55 -0.73 -2.90
N SER A 71 -7.27 -0.36 -2.74
CA SER A 71 -6.16 -1.06 -3.41
C SER A 71 -5.92 -2.48 -2.89
N GLY A 72 -6.42 -2.79 -1.69
CA GLY A 72 -6.21 -4.08 -1.03
C GLY A 72 -4.73 -4.37 -0.74
N PRO A 73 -4.33 -5.65 -0.63
CA PRO A 73 -2.95 -6.04 -0.35
C PRO A 73 -1.93 -5.60 -1.41
N TYR A 74 -2.38 -5.23 -2.61
CA TYR A 74 -1.48 -4.88 -3.71
C TYR A 74 -0.59 -3.68 -3.42
N THR A 75 -1.00 -2.74 -2.57
CA THR A 75 -0.14 -1.60 -2.17
C THR A 75 0.34 -1.72 -0.73
N ASP A 76 0.21 -2.90 -0.10
CA ASP A 76 0.79 -3.19 1.19
C ASP A 76 2.23 -3.69 0.98
N PRO A 77 3.26 -2.98 1.48
CA PRO A 77 4.65 -3.39 1.28
C PRO A 77 5.01 -4.71 1.99
N THR A 78 4.16 -5.20 2.90
CA THR A 78 4.35 -6.44 3.65
C THR A 78 3.59 -7.62 3.05
N ALA A 79 2.70 -7.38 2.09
CA ALA A 79 1.95 -8.44 1.44
C ALA A 79 2.78 -9.16 0.37
N LEU A 80 2.76 -10.50 0.43
CA LEU A 80 3.29 -11.34 -0.63
C LEU A 80 2.20 -11.58 -1.68
N ILE A 81 2.36 -10.98 -2.87
CA ILE A 81 1.40 -11.13 -3.96
C ILE A 81 1.85 -12.26 -4.88
N ASP A 82 1.03 -13.32 -4.96
CA ASP A 82 1.16 -14.40 -5.93
C ASP A 82 -0.18 -14.53 -6.67
N ILE A 83 -0.23 -14.03 -7.90
CA ILE A 83 -1.44 -14.02 -8.72
C ILE A 83 -1.95 -15.41 -9.09
N GLU A 84 -1.09 -16.45 -9.07
CA GLU A 84 -1.50 -17.82 -9.36
C GLU A 84 -2.19 -18.47 -8.14
N ARG A 85 -1.92 -17.95 -6.94
CA ARG A 85 -2.49 -18.44 -5.68
C ARG A 85 -3.66 -17.60 -5.17
N GLY A 86 -3.82 -16.39 -5.68
CA GLY A 86 -4.81 -15.44 -5.19
C GLY A 86 -4.37 -14.75 -3.89
N LEU A 87 -5.27 -13.96 -3.32
CA LEU A 87 -5.05 -13.27 -2.05
C LEU A 87 -5.32 -14.19 -0.86
N LEU A 88 -4.68 -13.89 0.28
CA LEU A 88 -4.98 -14.55 1.55
C LEU A 88 -6.44 -14.28 1.97
N PRO A 89 -7.15 -15.28 2.51
CA PRO A 89 -8.51 -15.13 3.02
C PRO A 89 -8.56 -14.32 4.33
#